data_AF-W5UE69-F1
#
_entry.id   AF-W5UE69-F1
#
_cell.length_a   1.000
_cell.length_b   1.000
_cell.length_c   1.000
_cell.angle_alpha   90.00
_cell.angle_beta   90.00
_cell.angle_gamma   90.00
#
_symmetry.space_group_name_H-M   'P 1'
#
loop_
_entity.id
_entity.type
_entity.pdbx_description
1 polymer ?
#
loop_
_entity_poly.entity_id
_entity_poly.type
_entity_poly.pdbx_seq_one_letter_code
_entity_poly.pdbx_strand_id
1 'polypeptide(L)'
;MMSQHALLSLGAKAWRCLSCPKSELRLDLTLGCGQTFRWNETGEGHWTGVMGGRVWTLTQTDDTLWYHVYRRHEDPDLVNGRKRKKAENSQDSGKKLKEMADVKEEEVETSFCVLTSEQDHKDEEVLRDYFQLSVKLEDLYKEWGDADPHFSHTGNVFTGVRMLRQDPVECLFSFICSSNNHISRIQGMIERLCSTLGTPLCELDGTHYHDFPSIDALAESSVEARLRDLGFGYRARFLQQSAHMIMSDHGPKWLHTLRNTPYLQARDALLTLPGVGPKVADCVCLMSLDKSEAVPVDTHVWQIAKRDYAYAAGGRQKTLTNKVYKEIGDFFRNLWGSYAGWAHSVLFCADLKKFQKLKEIPTIKEEKKPAKMGKKEEKNTNCKQRANVKKEGGD
;
A
#
# COMPACT_ATOMS: atom_id res chain seq x y z
N MET A 1 21.13 22.28 9.12
CA MET A 1 19.71 22.64 8.98
C MET A 1 18.91 21.61 9.76
N MET A 2 17.76 21.97 10.33
CA MET A 2 16.85 20.95 10.87
C MET A 2 16.09 20.31 9.69
N SER A 3 15.87 19.00 9.76
CA SER A 3 15.04 18.25 8.78
C SER A 3 13.64 18.86 8.74
N GLN A 4 13.17 19.22 7.55
CA GLN A 4 11.78 19.64 7.31
C GLN A 4 10.85 18.43 7.20
N HIS A 5 11.35 17.28 6.73
CA HIS A 5 10.66 16.02 6.91
C HIS A 5 10.56 15.70 8.40
N ALA A 6 9.34 15.51 8.88
CA ALA A 6 9.01 15.18 10.25
C ALA A 6 9.57 13.79 10.61
N LEU A 7 10.35 13.74 11.69
CA LEU A 7 10.74 12.50 12.36
C LEU A 7 10.04 12.45 13.71
N LEU A 8 9.51 11.29 14.10
CA LEU A 8 8.77 11.13 15.37
C LEU A 8 9.62 11.51 16.59
N SER A 9 10.92 11.24 16.53
CA SER A 9 11.92 11.59 17.55
C SER A 9 12.18 13.09 17.72
N LEU A 10 11.77 13.95 16.76
CA LEU A 10 12.08 15.37 16.75
C LEU A 10 10.93 16.28 17.21
N GLY A 11 9.73 15.77 17.49
CA GLY A 11 8.65 16.61 18.04
C GLY A 11 7.25 15.99 18.09
N ALA A 12 6.95 15.26 19.16
CA ALA A 12 5.68 14.55 19.34
C ALA A 12 4.40 15.41 19.18
N LYS A 13 4.43 16.71 19.51
CA LYS A 13 3.24 17.59 19.45
C LYS A 13 2.65 17.79 18.05
N ALA A 14 3.46 17.60 17.01
CA ALA A 14 3.04 17.75 15.60
C ALA A 14 2.40 16.48 15.02
N TRP A 15 2.54 15.33 15.71
CA TRP A 15 2.02 14.05 15.25
C TRP A 15 0.61 13.80 15.77
N ARG A 16 -0.10 12.92 15.05
CA ARG A 16 -1.34 12.27 15.46
C ARG A 16 -1.17 10.76 15.27
N CYS A 17 -2.06 9.98 15.85
CA CYS A 17 -1.96 8.54 15.81
C CYS A 17 -3.31 7.87 15.94
N LEU A 18 -3.38 6.62 15.47
CA LEU A 18 -4.51 5.73 15.65
C LEU A 18 -4.00 4.30 15.91
N SER A 19 -4.74 3.53 16.71
CA SER A 19 -4.41 2.11 16.91
C SER A 19 -4.59 1.34 15.60
N CYS A 20 -3.51 0.68 15.17
CA CYS A 20 -3.44 -0.12 13.96
C CYS A 20 -2.22 -1.05 14.08
N PRO A 21 -2.42 -2.33 14.44
CA PRO A 21 -1.31 -3.26 14.61
C PRO A 21 -0.65 -3.65 13.29
N LYS A 22 0.60 -4.12 13.36
CA LYS A 22 1.36 -4.60 12.20
C LYS A 22 0.71 -5.76 11.44
N SER A 23 -0.17 -6.53 12.09
CA SER A 23 -1.00 -7.54 11.44
C SER A 23 -2.04 -6.93 10.49
N GLU A 24 -2.57 -5.76 10.82
CA GLU A 24 -3.54 -5.01 10.03
C GLU A 24 -2.87 -4.07 9.00
N LEU A 25 -1.67 -3.52 9.28
CA LEU A 25 -0.93 -2.68 8.33
C LEU A 25 0.61 -2.74 8.51
N ARG A 26 1.30 -3.03 7.40
CA ARG A 26 2.74 -2.86 7.21
C ARG A 26 3.00 -1.81 6.15
N LEU A 27 3.37 -0.58 6.55
CA LEU A 27 3.69 0.52 5.62
C LEU A 27 4.78 0.14 4.62
N ASP A 28 5.85 -0.53 5.06
CA ASP A 28 7.00 -0.92 4.24
C ASP A 28 6.62 -1.88 3.10
N LEU A 29 5.70 -2.81 3.37
CA LEU A 29 5.17 -3.74 2.38
C LEU A 29 4.09 -3.10 1.52
N THR A 30 3.12 -2.43 2.15
CA THR A 30 1.94 -1.85 1.48
C THR A 30 2.32 -0.71 0.53
N LEU A 31 3.10 0.26 0.99
CA LEU A 31 3.54 1.39 0.15
C LEU A 31 4.68 0.98 -0.80
N GLY A 32 5.50 0.01 -0.40
CA GLY A 32 6.65 -0.46 -1.18
C GLY A 32 6.37 -1.51 -2.25
N CYS A 33 5.16 -2.08 -2.35
CA CYS A 33 4.85 -3.16 -3.29
C CYS A 33 4.34 -2.71 -4.67
N GLY A 34 4.28 -1.40 -4.95
CA GLY A 34 3.87 -0.89 -6.27
C GLY A 34 2.36 -0.88 -6.54
N GLN A 35 1.54 -0.90 -5.49
CA GLN A 35 0.13 -0.47 -5.57
C GLN A 35 0.03 1.04 -5.86
N THR A 36 0.93 1.82 -5.25
CA THR A 36 1.08 3.27 -5.39
C THR A 36 2.52 3.62 -5.78
N PHE A 37 2.71 4.83 -6.28
CA PHE A 37 4.01 5.37 -6.72
C PHE A 37 4.26 6.79 -6.17
N ARG A 38 3.61 7.13 -5.05
CA ARG A 38 3.55 8.49 -4.48
C ARG A 38 4.13 8.61 -3.08
N TRP A 39 4.76 7.54 -2.60
CA TRP A 39 5.33 7.42 -1.26
C TRP A 39 6.80 7.04 -1.34
N ASN A 40 7.63 7.77 -0.60
CA ASN A 40 9.06 7.55 -0.48
C ASN A 40 9.43 7.34 1.00
N GLU A 41 10.36 6.42 1.27
CA GLU A 41 10.96 6.29 2.60
C GLU A 41 12.00 7.41 2.77
N THR A 42 11.61 8.48 3.46
CA THR A 42 12.42 9.71 3.65
C THR A 42 13.25 9.70 4.94
N GLY A 43 13.02 8.70 5.79
CA GLY A 43 13.82 8.35 6.97
C GLY A 43 13.51 6.90 7.35
N GLU A 44 14.29 6.29 8.25
CA GLU A 44 14.09 4.89 8.65
C GLU A 44 12.65 4.66 9.16
N GLY A 45 11.87 3.84 8.43
CA GLY A 45 10.46 3.60 8.74
C GLY A 45 9.53 4.82 8.60
N HIS A 46 9.99 5.93 8.01
CA HIS A 46 9.22 7.16 7.81
C HIS A 46 8.91 7.35 6.32
N TRP A 47 7.64 7.22 5.97
CA TRP A 47 7.14 7.26 4.61
C TRP A 47 6.46 8.60 4.32
N THR A 48 7.03 9.42 3.44
CA THR A 48 6.45 10.70 3.02
C THR A 48 5.84 10.59 1.63
N GLY A 49 4.65 11.12 1.45
CA GLY A 49 3.92 11.04 0.19
C GLY A 49 2.75 12.01 0.10
N VAL A 50 2.05 11.96 -1.04
CA VAL A 50 0.91 12.83 -1.34
C VAL A 50 -0.38 12.01 -1.35
N MET A 51 -1.39 12.48 -0.63
CA MET A 51 -2.70 11.83 -0.53
C MET A 51 -3.78 12.89 -0.25
N GLY A 52 -4.84 12.91 -1.07
CA GLY A 52 -5.98 13.83 -0.89
C GLY A 52 -5.56 15.30 -0.84
N GLY A 53 -4.80 15.75 -1.85
CA GLY A 53 -4.35 17.15 -2.01
C GLY A 53 -3.37 17.65 -0.96
N ARG A 54 -2.76 16.75 -0.16
CA ARG A 54 -1.93 17.08 1.00
C ARG A 54 -0.70 16.19 1.06
N VAL A 55 0.36 16.69 1.69
CA VAL A 55 1.58 15.93 1.96
C VAL A 55 1.50 15.35 3.36
N TRP A 56 1.91 14.09 3.50
CA TRP A 56 1.84 13.30 4.72
C TRP A 56 3.19 12.67 4.99
N THR A 57 3.59 12.56 6.26
CA THR A 57 4.59 11.57 6.68
C THR A 57 3.92 10.56 7.62
N LEU A 58 4.14 9.28 7.37
CA LEU A 58 3.62 8.16 8.14
C LEU A 58 4.76 7.37 8.76
N THR A 59 4.59 6.88 9.98
CA THR A 59 5.47 5.87 10.60
C THR A 59 4.64 4.98 11.54
N GLN A 60 5.19 3.87 12.03
CA GLN A 60 4.42 2.91 12.83
C GLN A 60 5.26 2.22 13.92
N THR A 61 4.65 1.99 15.08
CA THR A 61 5.11 1.04 16.09
C THR A 61 4.53 -0.35 15.78
N ASP A 62 4.51 -1.29 16.73
CA ASP A 62 3.89 -2.61 16.55
C ASP A 62 2.35 -2.57 16.56
N ASP A 63 1.77 -1.57 17.23
CA ASP A 63 0.34 -1.44 17.56
C ASP A 63 -0.32 -0.13 17.09
N THR A 64 0.48 0.86 16.65
CA THR A 64 0.04 2.24 16.42
C THR A 64 0.59 2.79 15.11
N LEU A 65 -0.30 3.35 14.29
CA LEU A 65 0.04 4.14 13.11
C LEU A 65 0.13 5.61 13.51
N TRP A 66 1.26 6.24 13.24
CA TRP A 66 1.54 7.65 13.48
C TRP A 66 1.53 8.42 12.15
N TYR A 67 0.91 9.59 12.12
CA TYR A 67 0.84 10.45 10.96
C TYR A 67 1.10 11.93 11.28
N HIS A 68 1.70 12.62 10.33
CA HIS A 68 1.86 14.08 10.31
C HIS A 68 1.40 14.60 8.95
N VAL A 69 0.66 15.72 8.94
CA VAL A 69 0.12 16.36 7.74
C VAL A 69 0.76 17.73 7.58
N TYR A 70 1.50 17.96 6.49
CA TYR A 70 2.05 19.26 6.18
C TYR A 70 0.94 20.14 5.63
N ARG A 71 0.50 21.09 6.44
CA ARG A 71 -0.47 22.10 6.05
C ARG A 71 0.30 23.29 5.48
N ARG A 72 -0.10 23.75 4.30
CA ARG A 72 0.40 25.01 3.75
C ARG A 72 0.06 26.10 4.75
N HIS A 73 1.06 26.83 5.25
CA HIS A 73 0.80 28.07 5.97
C HIS A 73 0.15 29.00 4.94
N GLU A 74 -1.14 29.30 5.11
CA GLU A 74 -1.76 30.39 4.35
C GLU A 74 -1.02 31.66 4.75
N ASP A 75 -0.33 32.25 3.78
CA ASP A 75 0.34 33.53 3.97
C ASP A 75 -0.75 34.62 4.09
N PRO A 76 -0.93 35.25 5.26
CA PRO A 76 -1.99 36.24 5.46
C PRO A 76 -1.87 37.44 4.51
N ASP A 77 -0.66 37.70 4.00
CA ASP A 77 -0.37 38.86 3.16
C ASP A 77 -0.93 38.74 1.73
N LEU A 78 -1.37 37.54 1.29
CA LEU A 78 -2.08 37.37 0.02
C LEU A 78 -3.60 37.66 0.12
N VAL A 79 -4.17 37.73 1.32
CA VAL A 79 -5.60 38.04 1.53
C VAL A 79 -5.84 39.55 1.71
N ASN A 80 -4.87 40.29 2.25
CA ASN A 80 -5.02 41.71 2.59
C ASN A 80 -4.79 42.72 1.44
N GLY A 81 -4.91 42.27 0.19
CA GLY A 81 -4.85 43.08 -1.02
C GLY A 81 -5.97 44.11 -1.23
N ARG A 82 -6.66 44.61 -0.18
CA ARG A 82 -7.61 45.74 -0.26
C ARG A 82 -7.97 46.39 1.09
N LYS A 83 -7.50 47.64 1.24
CA LYS A 83 -8.04 48.78 2.03
C LYS A 83 -7.32 49.20 3.33
N ARG A 84 -6.55 50.28 3.15
CA ARG A 84 -6.50 51.52 3.94
C ARG A 84 -5.86 51.52 5.34
N LYS A 85 -4.71 52.22 5.38
CA LYS A 85 -4.18 52.98 6.52
C LYS A 85 -5.28 53.64 7.36
N LYS A 86 -5.20 53.47 8.68
CA LYS A 86 -5.20 54.59 9.63
C LYS A 86 -4.31 54.21 10.82
N ALA A 87 -3.45 55.13 11.24
CA ALA A 87 -2.63 54.97 12.43
C ALA A 87 -3.35 55.61 13.63
N GLU A 88 -3.11 55.09 14.83
CA GLU A 88 -2.98 55.91 16.04
C GLU A 88 -2.31 55.11 17.18
N ASN A 89 -1.55 55.82 18.02
CA ASN A 89 -0.82 55.27 19.16
C ASN A 89 -1.72 55.07 20.37
N SER A 90 -1.42 54.07 21.20
CA SER A 90 -1.40 54.26 22.65
C SER A 90 -0.44 53.28 23.34
N GLN A 91 0.48 53.84 24.13
CA GLN A 91 1.21 53.10 25.16
C GLN A 91 0.30 52.97 26.38
N ASP A 92 0.34 51.85 27.09
CA ASP A 92 0.50 51.89 28.55
C ASP A 92 1.12 50.59 29.10
N SER A 93 1.38 50.60 30.40
CA SER A 93 2.32 49.80 31.16
C SER A 93 1.63 49.21 32.40
N GLY A 94 2.10 48.08 32.96
CA GLY A 94 1.42 47.54 34.16
C GLY A 94 1.84 46.18 34.72
N LYS A 95 2.98 46.15 35.42
CA LYS A 95 3.34 45.29 36.59
C LYS A 95 2.62 43.94 36.85
N LYS A 96 3.45 42.88 36.87
CA LYS A 96 3.59 41.80 37.88
C LYS A 96 2.51 41.62 38.97
N LEU A 97 2.15 40.36 39.23
CA LEU A 97 2.31 39.72 40.55
C LEU A 97 2.43 38.19 40.44
N LYS A 98 2.89 37.55 41.52
CA LYS A 98 3.18 36.10 41.63
C LYS A 98 2.02 35.35 42.25
N GLU A 99 1.90 34.06 41.98
CA GLU A 99 1.60 33.08 43.04
C GLU A 99 2.23 31.72 42.75
N MET A 100 2.56 30.96 43.80
CA MET A 100 3.08 29.59 43.76
C MET A 100 2.08 28.70 44.47
N ALA A 101 1.78 27.53 43.90
CA ALA A 101 1.10 26.45 44.62
C ALA A 101 1.67 25.10 44.15
N ASP A 102 2.25 24.35 45.09
CA ASP A 102 2.60 22.94 44.90
C ASP A 102 1.32 22.09 44.85
N VAL A 103 1.17 21.28 43.81
CA VAL A 103 0.34 20.08 43.84
C VAL A 103 1.12 18.95 43.17
N LYS A 104 1.24 17.82 43.87
CA LYS A 104 1.78 16.57 43.30
C LYS A 104 0.66 15.83 42.59
N GLU A 105 0.90 15.41 41.36
CA GLU A 105 0.08 14.40 40.69
C GLU A 105 1.01 13.35 40.08
N GLU A 106 0.90 12.10 40.58
CA GLU A 106 1.32 10.91 39.85
C GLU A 106 0.19 10.60 38.86
N GLU A 107 0.38 10.89 37.57
CA GLU A 107 -0.55 10.45 36.53
C GLU A 107 0.10 9.51 35.51
N VAL A 108 -0.64 8.42 35.27
CA VAL A 108 -0.32 7.24 34.47
C VAL A 108 -0.09 7.60 32.99
N GLU A 109 0.91 6.98 32.36
CA GLU A 109 1.23 7.07 30.93
C GLU A 109 0.12 6.48 30.02
N THR A 110 -1.06 7.09 29.96
CA THR A 110 -2.16 6.68 29.06
C THR A 110 -2.97 7.86 28.51
N SER A 111 -2.31 8.92 28.02
CA SER A 111 -2.98 9.97 27.22
C SER A 111 -2.02 10.76 26.32
N PHE A 112 -1.74 10.23 25.13
CA PHE A 112 -1.06 11.01 24.07
C PHE A 112 -1.57 10.70 22.66
N CYS A 113 -2.88 10.83 22.45
CA CYS A 113 -3.49 11.08 21.13
C CYS A 113 -4.91 11.62 21.30
N VAL A 114 -5.03 12.82 21.88
CA VAL A 114 -6.29 13.58 21.80
C VAL A 114 -6.35 14.21 20.41
N LEU A 115 -7.38 13.89 19.63
CA LEU A 115 -7.73 14.63 18.41
C LEU A 115 -8.23 16.01 18.85
N THR A 116 -7.38 17.03 18.74
CA THR A 116 -7.64 18.37 19.32
C THR A 116 -8.40 19.32 18.40
N SER A 117 -8.76 18.90 17.18
CA SER A 117 -9.48 19.73 16.22
C SER A 117 -10.34 18.92 15.25
N GLU A 118 -11.43 19.51 14.74
CA GLU A 118 -12.24 18.93 13.65
C GLU A 118 -11.40 18.58 12.41
N GLN A 119 -10.29 19.29 12.19
CA GLN A 119 -9.41 19.04 11.06
C GLN A 119 -8.61 17.75 11.26
N ASP A 120 -8.16 17.46 12.48
CA ASP A 120 -7.44 16.21 12.77
C ASP A 120 -8.37 14.99 12.60
N HIS A 121 -9.68 15.12 12.91
CA HIS A 121 -10.70 14.10 12.60
C HIS A 121 -10.85 13.86 11.10
N LYS A 122 -11.00 14.93 10.28
CA LYS A 122 -11.08 14.82 8.81
C LYS A 122 -9.81 14.21 8.20
N ASP A 123 -8.66 14.46 8.82
CA ASP A 123 -7.38 13.89 8.40
C ASP A 123 -7.33 12.39 8.72
N GLU A 124 -7.78 11.99 9.92
CA GLU A 124 -7.93 10.58 10.28
C GLU A 124 -8.93 9.83 9.37
N GLU A 125 -10.07 10.43 9.04
CA GLU A 125 -11.07 9.84 8.14
C GLU A 125 -10.48 9.52 6.75
N VAL A 126 -9.72 10.45 6.17
CA VAL A 126 -9.05 10.24 4.88
C VAL A 126 -7.97 9.15 4.97
N LEU A 127 -7.22 9.10 6.08
CA LEU A 127 -6.22 8.07 6.31
C LEU A 127 -6.87 6.68 6.46
N ARG A 128 -7.99 6.59 7.20
CA ARG A 128 -8.78 5.37 7.38
C ARG A 128 -9.43 4.88 6.09
N ASP A 129 -9.91 5.78 5.22
CA ASP A 129 -10.47 5.43 3.92
C ASP A 129 -9.38 4.91 2.96
N TYR A 130 -8.26 5.64 2.83
CA TYR A 130 -7.15 5.28 1.94
C TYR A 130 -6.52 3.94 2.29
N PHE A 131 -6.34 3.67 3.59
CA PHE A 131 -5.91 2.36 4.09
C PHE A 131 -7.09 1.43 4.41
N GLN A 132 -8.33 1.70 4.01
CA GLN A 132 -9.50 0.82 4.21
C GLN A 132 -9.55 0.14 5.61
N LEU A 133 -9.27 0.90 6.67
CA LEU A 133 -9.08 0.38 8.04
C LEU A 133 -10.37 -0.10 8.72
N SER A 134 -11.51 -0.01 8.03
CA SER A 134 -12.79 -0.62 8.44
C SER A 134 -12.87 -2.12 8.12
N VAL A 135 -12.04 -2.60 7.19
CA VAL A 135 -11.93 -4.04 6.86
C VAL A 135 -10.94 -4.68 7.82
N LYS A 136 -11.33 -5.74 8.52
CA LYS A 136 -10.42 -6.52 9.36
C LYS A 136 -9.58 -7.44 8.49
N LEU A 137 -8.27 -7.21 8.44
CA LEU A 137 -7.37 -7.94 7.56
C LEU A 137 -6.98 -9.31 8.15
N GLU A 138 -6.91 -9.43 9.48
CA GLU A 138 -6.69 -10.71 10.18
C GLU A 138 -7.79 -11.74 9.85
N ASP A 139 -9.06 -11.33 9.84
CA ASP A 139 -10.18 -12.19 9.47
C ASP A 139 -10.03 -12.72 8.03
N LEU A 140 -9.68 -11.84 7.08
CA LEU A 140 -9.40 -12.21 5.69
C LEU A 140 -8.18 -13.13 5.54
N TYR A 141 -7.07 -12.85 6.24
CA TYR A 141 -5.87 -13.69 6.22
C TYR A 141 -6.16 -15.10 6.72
N LYS A 142 -7.04 -15.23 7.72
CA LYS A 142 -7.52 -16.53 8.20
C LYS A 142 -8.36 -17.24 7.14
N GLU A 143 -9.37 -16.58 6.56
CA GLU A 143 -10.21 -17.17 5.50
C GLU A 143 -9.38 -17.67 4.31
N TRP A 144 -8.41 -16.87 3.84
CA TRP A 144 -7.52 -17.25 2.75
C TRP A 144 -6.53 -18.35 3.15
N GLY A 145 -6.05 -18.36 4.40
CA GLY A 145 -5.16 -19.39 4.92
C GLY A 145 -5.85 -20.75 5.13
N ASP A 146 -7.12 -20.74 5.52
CA ASP A 146 -7.96 -21.93 5.64
C ASP A 146 -8.31 -22.51 4.25
N ALA A 147 -8.48 -21.65 3.24
CA ALA A 147 -8.75 -22.05 1.85
C ALA A 147 -7.50 -22.48 1.06
N ASP A 148 -6.32 -21.94 1.38
CA ASP A 148 -5.08 -22.13 0.62
C ASP A 148 -3.84 -22.29 1.53
N PRO A 149 -3.27 -23.50 1.63
CA PRO A 149 -2.03 -23.75 2.38
C PRO A 149 -0.81 -22.96 1.90
N HIS A 150 -0.71 -22.61 0.61
CA HIS A 150 0.39 -21.77 0.11
C HIS A 150 0.23 -20.32 0.59
N PHE A 151 -0.99 -19.80 0.54
CA PHE A 151 -1.32 -18.51 1.15
C PHE A 151 -1.03 -18.53 2.65
N SER A 152 -1.48 -19.55 3.39
CA SER A 152 -1.26 -19.67 4.83
C SER A 152 0.23 -19.52 5.21
N HIS A 153 1.13 -20.24 4.53
CA HIS A 153 2.57 -20.11 4.75
C HIS A 153 3.10 -18.70 4.42
N THR A 154 2.69 -18.13 3.29
CA THR A 154 3.17 -16.81 2.82
C THR A 154 2.64 -15.67 3.69
N GLY A 155 1.36 -15.68 4.04
CA GLY A 155 0.67 -14.67 4.84
C GLY A 155 1.23 -14.55 6.25
N ASN A 156 1.69 -15.66 6.85
CA ASN A 156 2.38 -15.65 8.15
C ASN A 156 3.71 -14.87 8.15
N VAL A 157 4.36 -14.71 6.99
CA VAL A 157 5.59 -13.91 6.83
C VAL A 157 5.28 -12.50 6.32
N PHE A 158 4.29 -12.38 5.43
CA PHE A 158 3.84 -11.15 4.80
C PHE A 158 2.51 -10.68 5.39
N THR A 159 2.47 -10.49 6.71
CA THR A 159 1.32 -9.89 7.42
C THR A 159 1.16 -8.40 7.08
N GLY A 160 -0.04 -7.84 7.29
CA GLY A 160 -0.27 -6.40 7.13
C GLY A 160 -0.16 -5.85 5.69
N VAL A 161 -0.12 -6.71 4.66
CA VAL A 161 -0.12 -6.26 3.26
C VAL A 161 -1.54 -5.90 2.87
N ARG A 162 -1.85 -4.60 2.93
CA ARG A 162 -3.21 -4.11 2.73
C ARG A 162 -3.43 -3.55 1.32
N MET A 163 -4.67 -3.59 0.84
CA MET A 163 -5.08 -2.90 -0.38
C MET A 163 -5.37 -1.42 -0.13
N LEU A 164 -4.75 -0.54 -0.92
CA LEU A 164 -5.02 0.90 -0.89
C LEU A 164 -6.30 1.25 -1.66
N ARG A 165 -7.04 2.26 -1.18
CA ARG A 165 -8.16 2.89 -1.89
C ARG A 165 -7.73 4.23 -2.46
N GLN A 166 -7.08 4.18 -3.61
CA GLN A 166 -6.52 5.36 -4.26
C GLN A 166 -7.61 6.20 -4.95
N ASP A 167 -7.26 7.44 -5.29
CA ASP A 167 -8.08 8.24 -6.19
C ASP A 167 -8.10 7.61 -7.61
N PRO A 168 -9.27 7.47 -8.27
CA PRO A 168 -9.37 6.86 -9.59
C PRO A 168 -8.58 7.55 -10.71
N VAL A 169 -8.36 8.87 -10.63
CA VAL A 169 -7.56 9.63 -11.61
C VAL A 169 -6.08 9.27 -11.44
N GLU A 170 -5.56 9.44 -10.22
CA GLU A 170 -4.17 9.10 -9.89
C GLU A 170 -3.88 7.63 -10.22
N CYS A 171 -4.77 6.72 -9.84
CA CYS A 171 -4.63 5.28 -10.08
C CYS A 171 -4.58 4.96 -11.59
N LEU A 172 -5.55 5.44 -12.37
CA LEU A 172 -5.62 5.19 -13.82
C LEU A 172 -4.35 5.64 -14.55
N PHE A 173 -4.01 6.92 -14.42
CA PHE A 173 -2.89 7.49 -15.17
C PHE A 173 -1.53 6.94 -14.69
N SER A 174 -1.43 6.55 -13.41
CA SER A 174 -0.28 5.80 -12.90
C SER A 174 -0.16 4.40 -13.49
N PHE A 175 -1.25 3.64 -13.58
CA PHE A 175 -1.20 2.29 -14.15
C PHE A 175 -1.05 2.27 -15.68
N ILE A 176 -1.48 3.30 -16.41
CA ILE A 176 -1.09 3.50 -17.82
C ILE A 176 0.44 3.59 -17.93
N CYS A 177 1.11 4.33 -17.04
CA CYS A 177 2.57 4.43 -16.96
C CYS A 177 3.28 3.09 -16.61
N SER A 178 2.57 2.17 -15.94
CA SER A 178 3.12 0.87 -15.50
C SER A 178 3.29 -0.16 -16.62
N SER A 179 2.56 0.00 -17.74
CA SER A 179 2.55 -0.96 -18.85
C SER A 179 3.97 -1.24 -19.39
N ASN A 180 4.45 -2.49 -19.33
CA ASN A 180 5.82 -2.88 -19.73
C ASN A 180 6.90 -1.97 -19.11
N ASN A 181 6.91 -1.87 -17.77
CA ASN A 181 7.77 -0.98 -17.01
C ASN A 181 8.13 -1.62 -15.64
N HIS A 182 8.94 -0.94 -14.81
CA HIS A 182 9.33 -1.40 -13.47
C HIS A 182 9.19 -0.29 -12.42
N ILE A 183 8.93 -0.68 -11.16
CA ILE A 183 8.44 0.20 -10.08
C ILE A 183 9.23 1.51 -9.96
N SER A 184 10.55 1.47 -9.84
CA SER A 184 11.37 2.70 -9.70
C SER A 184 11.28 3.65 -10.89
N ARG A 185 11.24 3.13 -12.12
CA ARG A 185 11.04 3.97 -13.32
C ARG A 185 9.62 4.52 -13.39
N ILE A 186 8.60 3.77 -12.96
CA ILE A 186 7.22 4.26 -12.88
C ILE A 186 7.16 5.42 -11.89
N GLN A 187 7.71 5.24 -10.69
CA GLN A 187 7.76 6.27 -9.66
C GLN A 187 8.39 7.58 -10.17
N GLY A 188 9.59 7.52 -10.75
CA GLY A 188 10.22 8.69 -11.33
C GLY A 188 9.46 9.31 -12.51
N MET A 189 8.65 8.53 -13.26
CA MET A 189 7.72 9.08 -14.26
C MET A 189 6.58 9.84 -13.59
N ILE A 190 5.97 9.29 -12.53
CA ILE A 190 4.85 9.95 -11.82
C ILE A 190 5.33 11.20 -11.07
N GLU A 191 6.52 11.19 -10.49
CA GLU A 191 7.16 12.39 -9.91
C GLU A 191 7.31 13.51 -10.94
N ARG A 192 7.82 13.20 -12.16
CA ARG A 192 7.91 14.17 -13.27
C ARG A 192 6.55 14.60 -13.80
N LEU A 193 5.54 13.72 -13.78
CA LEU A 193 4.17 14.05 -14.19
C LEU A 193 3.60 15.13 -13.26
N CYS A 194 3.69 14.89 -11.94
CA CYS A 194 3.15 15.79 -10.93
C CYS A 194 3.93 17.11 -10.85
N SER A 195 5.26 17.11 -10.99
CA SER A 195 6.03 18.37 -11.00
C SER A 195 5.82 19.22 -12.26
N THR A 196 5.32 18.64 -13.36
CA THR A 196 5.12 19.34 -14.64
C THR A 196 3.68 19.86 -14.82
N LEU A 197 2.69 19.13 -14.29
CA LEU A 197 1.26 19.37 -14.54
C LEU A 197 0.40 19.41 -13.25
N GLY A 198 0.99 19.11 -12.09
CA GLY A 198 0.30 19.06 -10.80
C GLY A 198 0.38 20.37 -10.02
N THR A 199 -0.55 20.58 -9.10
CA THR A 199 -0.59 21.79 -8.26
C THR A 199 0.50 21.72 -7.18
N PRO A 200 1.38 22.74 -7.04
CA PRO A 200 2.38 22.76 -5.96
C PRO A 200 1.74 22.78 -4.56
N LEU A 201 2.22 21.92 -3.67
CA LEU A 201 1.73 21.78 -2.29
C LEU A 201 2.68 22.39 -1.27
N CYS A 202 3.91 21.89 -1.20
CA CYS A 202 4.97 22.40 -0.33
C CYS A 202 6.37 21.96 -0.83
N GLU A 203 7.40 22.44 -0.15
CA GLU A 203 8.78 21.96 -0.29
C GLU A 203 9.26 21.45 1.07
N LEU A 204 9.90 20.28 1.10
CA LEU A 204 10.53 19.70 2.30
C LEU A 204 11.96 19.28 1.95
N ASP A 205 12.96 19.86 2.62
CA ASP A 205 14.39 19.56 2.45
C ASP A 205 14.85 19.60 0.98
N GLY A 206 14.39 20.61 0.23
CA GLY A 206 14.68 20.77 -1.20
C GLY A 206 13.86 19.88 -2.14
N THR A 207 12.93 19.07 -1.62
CA THR A 207 12.02 18.22 -2.40
C THR A 207 10.66 18.91 -2.56
N HIS A 208 10.30 19.28 -3.79
CA HIS A 208 9.00 19.91 -4.10
C HIS A 208 7.89 18.87 -4.29
N TYR A 209 6.91 18.89 -3.39
CA TYR A 209 5.72 18.06 -3.47
C TYR A 209 4.61 18.78 -4.24
N HIS A 210 4.03 18.05 -5.19
CA HIS A 210 2.93 18.50 -6.06
C HIS A 210 1.80 17.49 -5.99
N ASP A 211 0.56 17.95 -6.12
CA ASP A 211 -0.63 17.10 -6.24
C ASP A 211 -0.63 16.33 -7.57
N PHE A 212 -1.52 15.34 -7.71
CA PHE A 212 -1.71 14.69 -9.00
C PHE A 212 -2.39 15.65 -10.00
N PRO A 213 -2.01 15.65 -11.29
CA PRO A 213 -2.65 16.52 -12.28
C PRO A 213 -4.15 16.22 -12.45
N SER A 214 -4.95 17.27 -12.68
CA SER A 214 -6.35 17.09 -13.04
C SER A 214 -6.48 16.46 -14.44
N ILE A 215 -7.63 15.83 -14.72
CA ILE A 215 -7.92 15.28 -16.06
C ILE A 215 -7.87 16.39 -17.11
N ASP A 216 -8.35 17.59 -16.77
CA ASP A 216 -8.30 18.78 -17.62
C ASP A 216 -6.85 19.16 -18.02
N ALA A 217 -5.94 19.25 -17.03
CA ALA A 217 -4.52 19.52 -17.25
C ALA A 217 -3.79 18.41 -18.02
N LEU A 218 -4.31 17.18 -18.01
CA LEU A 218 -3.82 16.05 -18.82
C LEU A 218 -4.41 16.02 -20.24
N ALA A 219 -5.60 16.60 -20.44
CA ALA A 219 -6.34 16.59 -21.71
C ALA A 219 -5.84 17.62 -22.73
N GLU A 220 -5.13 18.66 -22.27
CA GLU A 220 -4.51 19.68 -23.13
C GLU A 220 -3.74 19.08 -24.31
N SER A 221 -3.90 19.67 -25.51
CA SER A 221 -3.24 19.20 -26.73
C SER A 221 -1.70 19.30 -26.70
N SER A 222 -1.15 20.13 -25.81
CA SER A 222 0.29 20.29 -25.60
C SER A 222 0.94 19.12 -24.85
N VAL A 223 0.14 18.34 -24.10
CA VAL A 223 0.62 17.39 -23.09
C VAL A 223 1.35 16.20 -23.70
N GLU A 224 0.89 15.66 -24.84
CA GLU A 224 1.59 14.52 -25.46
C GLU A 224 3.05 14.89 -25.80
N ALA A 225 3.29 16.08 -26.38
CA ALA A 225 4.64 16.53 -26.71
C ALA A 225 5.50 16.70 -25.45
N ARG A 226 5.00 17.42 -24.45
CA ARG A 226 5.69 17.65 -23.16
C ARG A 226 6.06 16.33 -22.46
N LEU A 227 5.17 15.34 -22.47
CA LEU A 227 5.43 14.04 -21.86
C LEU A 227 6.39 13.17 -22.68
N ARG A 228 6.47 13.34 -24.00
CA ARG A 228 7.52 12.69 -24.82
C ARG A 228 8.90 13.20 -24.44
N ASP A 229 9.06 14.51 -24.28
CA ASP A 229 10.31 15.14 -23.87
C ASP A 229 10.75 14.69 -22.45
N LEU A 230 9.79 14.44 -21.55
CA LEU A 230 10.01 13.90 -20.20
C LEU A 230 10.24 12.36 -20.14
N GLY A 231 10.36 11.70 -21.30
CA GLY A 231 10.76 10.29 -21.41
C GLY A 231 9.64 9.26 -21.22
N PHE A 232 8.37 9.65 -21.34
CA PHE A 232 7.23 8.72 -21.23
C PHE A 232 7.11 7.79 -22.45
N GLY A 233 7.71 8.17 -23.58
CA GLY A 233 7.70 7.42 -24.84
C GLY A 233 6.28 7.31 -25.40
N TYR A 234 5.89 6.12 -25.87
CA TYR A 234 4.56 5.88 -26.43
C TYR A 234 3.41 6.14 -25.44
N ARG A 235 3.67 6.09 -24.12
CA ARG A 235 2.64 6.29 -23.09
C ARG A 235 2.17 7.74 -22.97
N ALA A 236 2.97 8.70 -23.43
CA ALA A 236 2.57 10.12 -23.50
C ALA A 236 1.24 10.30 -24.25
N ARG A 237 1.10 9.60 -25.39
CA ARG A 237 -0.13 9.57 -26.19
C ARG A 237 -1.30 8.97 -25.40
N PHE A 238 -1.07 7.86 -24.69
CA PHE A 238 -2.11 7.18 -23.93
C PHE A 238 -2.66 8.02 -22.78
N LEU A 239 -1.79 8.75 -22.08
CA LEU A 239 -2.18 9.67 -21.02
C LEU A 239 -3.03 10.81 -21.57
N GLN A 240 -2.54 11.54 -22.57
CA GLN A 240 -3.26 12.69 -23.15
C GLN A 240 -4.58 12.26 -23.81
N GLN A 241 -4.59 11.18 -24.61
CA GLN A 241 -5.79 10.74 -25.32
C GLN A 241 -6.85 10.14 -24.39
N SER A 242 -6.45 9.45 -23.31
CA SER A 242 -7.41 8.99 -22.29
C SER A 242 -8.01 10.16 -21.53
N ALA A 243 -7.21 11.15 -21.13
CA ALA A 243 -7.72 12.35 -20.46
C ALA A 243 -8.67 13.16 -21.36
N HIS A 244 -8.31 13.33 -22.64
CA HIS A 244 -9.16 13.99 -23.62
C HIS A 244 -10.50 13.26 -23.82
N MET A 245 -10.48 11.94 -24.03
CA MET A 245 -11.69 11.11 -24.19
C MET A 245 -12.59 11.18 -22.95
N ILE A 246 -12.02 11.13 -21.74
CA ILE A 246 -12.80 11.27 -20.51
C ILE A 246 -13.47 12.65 -20.46
N MET A 247 -12.76 13.72 -20.81
CA MET A 247 -13.32 15.08 -20.80
C MET A 247 -14.39 15.29 -21.88
N SER A 248 -14.23 14.73 -23.09
CA SER A 248 -15.17 14.90 -24.19
C SER A 248 -16.44 14.05 -24.06
N ASP A 249 -16.29 12.78 -23.65
CA ASP A 249 -17.34 11.78 -23.82
C ASP A 249 -18.10 11.49 -22.51
N HIS A 250 -17.51 11.83 -21.35
CA HIS A 250 -18.03 11.40 -20.03
C HIS A 250 -18.02 12.50 -18.95
N GLY A 251 -17.06 13.42 -18.99
CA GLY A 251 -16.83 14.46 -18.00
C GLY A 251 -15.93 14.05 -16.82
N PRO A 252 -15.41 15.05 -16.05
CA PRO A 252 -14.29 14.86 -15.11
C PRO A 252 -14.60 14.00 -13.87
N LYS A 253 -15.87 13.69 -13.60
CA LYS A 253 -16.28 12.85 -12.45
C LYS A 253 -16.53 11.40 -12.81
N TRP A 254 -16.45 11.03 -14.10
CA TRP A 254 -16.84 9.71 -14.59
C TRP A 254 -16.11 8.56 -13.88
N LEU A 255 -14.79 8.65 -13.72
CA LEU A 255 -13.99 7.61 -13.06
C LEU A 255 -14.47 7.32 -11.62
N HIS A 256 -14.83 8.35 -10.86
CA HIS A 256 -15.38 8.19 -9.51
C HIS A 256 -16.75 7.52 -9.51
N THR A 257 -17.56 7.67 -10.56
CA THR A 257 -18.85 6.96 -10.66
C THR A 257 -18.70 5.44 -10.82
N LEU A 258 -17.57 4.97 -11.37
CA LEU A 258 -17.31 3.54 -11.59
C LEU A 258 -17.15 2.75 -10.27
N ARG A 259 -16.94 3.42 -9.12
CA ARG A 259 -17.07 2.81 -7.79
C ARG A 259 -18.44 2.19 -7.56
N ASN A 260 -19.50 2.79 -8.09
CA ASN A 260 -20.88 2.29 -7.95
C ASN A 260 -21.30 1.34 -9.10
N THR A 261 -20.42 1.08 -10.07
CA THR A 261 -20.67 0.19 -11.21
C THR A 261 -20.21 -1.24 -10.89
N PRO A 262 -20.90 -2.32 -11.32
CA PRO A 262 -20.44 -3.69 -11.14
C PRO A 262 -19.06 -3.93 -11.78
N TYR A 263 -18.20 -4.76 -11.15
CA TYR A 263 -16.80 -4.96 -11.55
C TYR A 263 -16.60 -5.17 -13.06
N LEU A 264 -17.29 -6.13 -13.68
CA LEU A 264 -17.11 -6.41 -15.11
C LEU A 264 -17.47 -5.21 -15.99
N GLN A 265 -18.54 -4.47 -15.65
CA GLN A 265 -18.95 -3.27 -16.38
C GLN A 265 -17.95 -2.12 -16.19
N ALA A 266 -17.44 -1.93 -14.97
CA ALA A 266 -16.41 -0.93 -14.69
C ALA A 266 -15.11 -1.23 -15.44
N ARG A 267 -14.68 -2.50 -15.46
CA ARG A 267 -13.49 -2.95 -16.20
C ARG A 267 -13.68 -2.79 -17.71
N ASP A 268 -14.82 -3.20 -18.25
CA ASP A 268 -15.08 -3.12 -19.69
C ASP A 268 -15.24 -1.65 -20.14
N ALA A 269 -15.73 -0.76 -19.27
CA ALA A 269 -15.70 0.69 -19.48
C ALA A 269 -14.28 1.27 -19.47
N LEU A 270 -13.39 0.82 -18.59
CA LEU A 270 -11.98 1.25 -18.59
C LEU A 270 -11.22 0.76 -19.83
N LEU A 271 -11.56 -0.41 -20.37
CA LEU A 271 -10.93 -0.99 -21.56
C LEU A 271 -11.18 -0.20 -22.86
N THR A 272 -12.07 0.79 -22.87
CA THR A 272 -12.25 1.70 -24.01
C THR A 272 -11.11 2.72 -24.13
N LEU A 273 -10.40 2.99 -23.02
CA LEU A 273 -9.43 4.07 -22.92
C LEU A 273 -8.08 3.74 -23.60
N PRO A 274 -7.47 4.67 -24.35
CA PRO A 274 -6.16 4.49 -24.96
C PRO A 274 -5.06 4.05 -23.98
N GLY A 275 -4.53 2.85 -24.19
CA GLY A 275 -3.44 2.28 -23.37
C GLY A 275 -3.90 1.46 -22.16
N VAL A 276 -5.21 1.32 -21.94
CA VAL A 276 -5.76 0.47 -20.88
C VAL A 276 -6.04 -0.94 -21.40
N GLY A 277 -5.15 -1.87 -21.11
CA GLY A 277 -5.37 -3.32 -21.30
C GLY A 277 -5.96 -3.99 -20.05
N PRO A 278 -6.31 -5.30 -20.11
CA PRO A 278 -6.94 -6.03 -19.01
C PRO A 278 -6.26 -5.86 -17.65
N LYS A 279 -4.93 -5.98 -17.60
CA LYS A 279 -4.13 -5.77 -16.38
C LYS A 279 -4.29 -4.36 -15.80
N VAL A 280 -4.28 -3.33 -16.66
CA VAL A 280 -4.43 -1.94 -16.22
C VAL A 280 -5.84 -1.69 -15.70
N ALA A 281 -6.86 -2.17 -16.43
CA ALA A 281 -8.25 -2.07 -16.00
C ALA A 281 -8.47 -2.76 -14.64
N ASP A 282 -7.98 -3.99 -14.47
CA ASP A 282 -8.12 -4.72 -13.20
C ASP A 282 -7.33 -4.07 -12.05
N CYS A 283 -6.16 -3.47 -12.30
CA CYS A 283 -5.44 -2.69 -11.29
C CYS A 283 -6.28 -1.50 -10.80
N VAL A 284 -6.88 -0.74 -11.73
CA VAL A 284 -7.72 0.41 -11.38
C VAL A 284 -8.99 -0.05 -10.65
N CYS A 285 -9.62 -1.13 -11.11
CA CYS A 285 -10.76 -1.76 -10.45
C CYS A 285 -10.45 -2.13 -8.98
N LEU A 286 -9.35 -2.86 -8.76
CA LEU A 286 -8.92 -3.33 -7.44
C LEU A 286 -8.51 -2.19 -6.51
N MET A 287 -7.71 -1.24 -7.00
CA MET A 287 -6.97 -0.28 -6.18
C MET A 287 -7.61 1.11 -6.07
N SER A 288 -8.75 1.34 -6.73
CA SER A 288 -9.45 2.65 -6.69
C SER A 288 -10.97 2.62 -6.89
N LEU A 289 -11.53 1.54 -7.47
CA LEU A 289 -12.97 1.44 -7.77
C LEU A 289 -13.74 0.46 -6.89
N ASP A 290 -13.17 0.06 -5.75
CA ASP A 290 -13.82 -0.78 -4.75
C ASP A 290 -14.22 -2.18 -5.29
N LYS A 291 -13.38 -2.78 -6.16
CA LYS A 291 -13.58 -4.13 -6.73
C LYS A 291 -12.59 -5.13 -6.14
N SER A 292 -12.84 -5.56 -4.90
CA SER A 292 -11.97 -6.47 -4.16
C SER A 292 -11.76 -7.84 -4.82
N GLU A 293 -12.65 -8.23 -5.75
CA GLU A 293 -12.59 -9.47 -6.53
C GLU A 293 -11.77 -9.36 -7.84
N ALA A 294 -11.31 -8.16 -8.20
CA ALA A 294 -10.49 -7.94 -9.39
C ALA A 294 -9.07 -8.48 -9.17
N VAL A 295 -8.58 -9.31 -10.10
CA VAL A 295 -7.26 -9.97 -10.02
C VAL A 295 -6.43 -9.58 -11.24
N PRO A 296 -5.53 -8.57 -11.13
CA PRO A 296 -4.69 -8.13 -12.24
C PRO A 296 -3.61 -9.17 -12.57
N VAL A 297 -3.76 -9.93 -13.66
CA VAL A 297 -2.80 -10.99 -14.01
C VAL A 297 -1.67 -10.41 -14.87
N ASP A 298 -0.48 -10.25 -14.29
CA ASP A 298 0.74 -9.90 -15.01
C ASP A 298 1.71 -11.10 -15.14
N THR A 299 2.96 -10.84 -15.52
CA THR A 299 3.98 -11.89 -15.62
C THR A 299 4.36 -12.50 -14.27
N HIS A 300 4.33 -11.75 -13.17
CA HIS A 300 4.59 -12.26 -11.82
C HIS A 300 3.44 -13.16 -11.35
N VAL A 301 2.20 -12.67 -11.44
CA VAL A 301 1.00 -13.45 -11.07
C VAL A 301 0.90 -14.74 -11.91
N TRP A 302 1.29 -14.68 -13.18
CA TRP A 302 1.38 -15.88 -14.03
C TRP A 302 2.51 -16.84 -13.62
N GLN A 303 3.66 -16.35 -13.13
CA GLN A 303 4.69 -17.24 -12.56
C GLN A 303 4.23 -17.86 -11.23
N ILE A 304 3.58 -17.09 -10.34
CA ILE A 304 3.01 -17.59 -9.07
C ILE A 304 2.02 -18.72 -9.35
N ALA A 305 1.04 -18.49 -10.23
CA ALA A 305 0.06 -19.53 -10.63
C ALA A 305 0.75 -20.81 -11.14
N LYS A 306 1.80 -20.69 -11.97
CA LYS A 306 2.55 -21.84 -12.48
C LYS A 306 3.41 -22.55 -11.44
N ARG A 307 4.15 -21.80 -10.63
CA ARG A 307 5.15 -22.29 -9.66
C ARG A 307 4.48 -22.90 -8.44
N ASP A 308 3.51 -22.20 -7.88
CA ASP A 308 3.00 -22.44 -6.54
C ASP A 308 1.67 -23.23 -6.56
N TYR A 309 0.89 -23.09 -7.64
CA TYR A 309 -0.42 -23.76 -7.81
C TYR A 309 -0.44 -24.82 -8.93
N ALA A 310 0.72 -25.12 -9.52
CA ALA A 310 0.88 -26.01 -10.67
C ALA A 310 -0.05 -25.69 -11.87
N TYR A 311 -0.55 -24.45 -11.97
CA TYR A 311 -1.53 -24.05 -12.97
C TYR A 311 -0.95 -24.22 -14.38
N ALA A 312 -1.61 -25.08 -15.18
CA ALA A 312 -1.17 -25.47 -16.51
C ALA A 312 0.28 -26.01 -16.61
N ALA A 313 0.80 -26.68 -15.55
CA ALA A 313 2.17 -27.20 -15.48
C ALA A 313 2.57 -28.19 -16.60
N GLY A 314 1.62 -28.76 -17.35
CA GLY A 314 1.87 -29.59 -18.55
C GLY A 314 1.60 -28.91 -19.91
N GLY A 315 1.20 -27.63 -19.92
CA GLY A 315 0.76 -26.94 -21.14
C GLY A 315 1.91 -26.34 -21.95
N ARG A 316 1.86 -26.46 -23.29
CA ARG A 316 2.82 -25.80 -24.23
C ARG A 316 2.72 -24.26 -24.26
N GLN A 317 1.96 -23.63 -23.35
CA GLN A 317 1.62 -22.22 -23.42
C GLN A 317 2.75 -21.31 -22.91
N LYS A 318 3.41 -20.64 -23.89
CA LYS A 318 4.54 -19.73 -23.70
C LYS A 318 4.15 -18.25 -23.52
N THR A 319 2.88 -17.88 -23.66
CA THR A 319 2.42 -16.48 -23.59
C THR A 319 1.12 -16.35 -22.78
N LEU A 320 0.98 -15.20 -22.11
CA LEU A 320 -0.24 -14.81 -21.38
C LEU A 320 -1.26 -14.26 -22.39
N THR A 321 -2.16 -15.12 -22.87
CA THR A 321 -3.26 -14.73 -23.76
C THR A 321 -4.47 -14.26 -22.95
N ASN A 322 -5.38 -13.49 -23.55
CA ASN A 322 -6.62 -13.04 -22.87
C ASN A 322 -7.43 -14.19 -22.26
N LYS A 323 -7.41 -15.38 -22.89
CA LYS A 323 -8.04 -16.59 -22.34
C LYS A 323 -7.38 -17.00 -21.02
N VAL A 324 -6.06 -17.21 -21.00
CA VAL A 324 -5.33 -17.62 -19.79
C VAL A 324 -5.31 -16.54 -18.73
N TYR A 325 -5.28 -15.26 -19.12
CA TYR A 325 -5.49 -14.13 -18.21
C TYR A 325 -6.81 -14.29 -17.44
N LYS A 326 -7.92 -14.52 -18.15
CA LYS A 326 -9.22 -14.73 -17.54
C LYS A 326 -9.25 -15.98 -16.66
N GLU A 327 -8.74 -17.12 -17.17
CA GLU A 327 -8.77 -18.39 -16.43
C GLU A 327 -7.94 -18.36 -15.14
N ILE A 328 -6.82 -17.64 -15.09
CA ILE A 328 -6.03 -17.42 -13.86
C ILE A 328 -6.80 -16.52 -12.88
N GLY A 329 -7.41 -15.44 -13.36
CA GLY A 329 -8.23 -14.57 -12.52
C GLY A 329 -9.45 -15.30 -11.95
N ASP A 330 -10.11 -16.13 -12.75
CA ASP A 330 -11.26 -16.95 -12.32
C ASP A 330 -10.82 -18.04 -11.32
N PHE A 331 -9.65 -18.66 -11.51
CA PHE A 331 -9.05 -19.59 -10.56
C PHE A 331 -8.86 -18.95 -9.17
N PHE A 332 -8.22 -17.77 -9.10
CA PHE A 332 -7.98 -17.10 -7.82
C PHE A 332 -9.27 -16.55 -7.19
N ARG A 333 -10.25 -16.09 -7.98
CA ARG A 333 -11.59 -15.73 -7.49
C ARG A 333 -12.34 -16.92 -6.88
N ASN A 334 -12.24 -18.09 -7.48
CA ASN A 334 -12.84 -19.31 -6.95
C ASN A 334 -12.15 -19.81 -5.68
N LEU A 335 -10.87 -19.49 -5.48
CA LEU A 335 -10.08 -19.88 -4.31
C LEU A 335 -10.28 -18.96 -3.09
N TRP A 336 -10.30 -17.64 -3.30
CA TRP A 336 -10.32 -16.64 -2.22
C TRP A 336 -11.58 -15.75 -2.17
N GLY A 337 -12.56 -16.02 -3.02
CA GLY A 337 -13.87 -15.36 -2.99
C GLY A 337 -13.84 -13.86 -3.31
N SER A 338 -14.67 -13.10 -2.58
CA SER A 338 -14.95 -11.68 -2.85
C SER A 338 -13.77 -10.73 -2.65
N TYR A 339 -12.73 -11.14 -1.93
CA TYR A 339 -11.50 -10.37 -1.74
C TYR A 339 -10.26 -11.00 -2.40
N ALA A 340 -10.46 -11.84 -3.42
CA ALA A 340 -9.35 -12.51 -4.11
C ALA A 340 -8.27 -11.56 -4.67
N GLY A 341 -8.62 -10.34 -5.03
CA GLY A 341 -7.66 -9.30 -5.44
C GLY A 341 -6.73 -8.85 -4.31
N TRP A 342 -7.21 -8.83 -3.07
CA TRP A 342 -6.40 -8.52 -1.89
C TRP A 342 -5.46 -9.69 -1.58
N ALA A 343 -5.96 -10.93 -1.53
CA ALA A 343 -5.17 -12.14 -1.33
C ALA A 343 -4.01 -12.26 -2.34
N HIS A 344 -4.30 -12.08 -3.65
CA HIS A 344 -3.27 -12.12 -4.68
C HIS A 344 -2.17 -11.05 -4.47
N SER A 345 -2.51 -9.91 -3.87
CA SER A 345 -1.59 -8.79 -3.66
C SER A 345 -0.57 -9.10 -2.57
N VAL A 346 -0.92 -9.93 -1.59
CA VAL A 346 0.02 -10.48 -0.60
C VAL A 346 1.07 -11.35 -1.29
N LEU A 347 0.65 -12.26 -2.16
CA LEU A 347 1.57 -13.13 -2.91
C LEU A 347 2.43 -12.35 -3.92
N PHE A 348 1.84 -11.35 -4.58
CA PHE A 348 2.57 -10.45 -5.47
C PHE A 348 3.66 -9.70 -4.69
N CYS A 349 3.32 -9.10 -3.55
CA CYS A 349 4.29 -8.46 -2.65
C CYS A 349 5.41 -9.43 -2.24
N ALA A 350 5.08 -10.68 -1.93
CA ALA A 350 6.04 -11.71 -1.56
C ALA A 350 6.95 -12.18 -2.72
N ASP A 351 6.57 -12.00 -3.99
CA ASP A 351 7.39 -12.35 -5.14
C ASP A 351 8.42 -11.24 -5.51
N LEU A 352 8.15 -10.00 -5.13
CA LEU A 352 9.02 -8.85 -5.42
C LEU A 352 10.42 -9.02 -4.82
N LYS A 353 11.44 -8.84 -5.66
CA LYS A 353 12.87 -8.94 -5.28
C LYS A 353 13.26 -8.11 -4.05
N LYS A 354 12.62 -6.94 -3.83
CA LYS A 354 12.86 -6.08 -2.66
C LYS A 354 12.64 -6.83 -1.33
N PHE A 355 11.66 -7.73 -1.29
CA PHE A 355 11.20 -8.37 -0.05
C PHE A 355 11.57 -9.86 0.06
N GLN A 356 12.29 -10.43 -0.91
CA GLN A 356 12.67 -11.85 -0.89
C GLN A 356 13.47 -12.25 0.37
N LYS A 357 14.25 -11.34 0.95
CA LYS A 357 14.96 -11.54 2.22
C LYS A 357 14.04 -11.89 3.41
N LEU A 358 12.77 -11.47 3.40
CA LEU A 358 11.83 -11.81 4.47
C LEU A 358 11.48 -13.31 4.47
N LYS A 359 11.58 -13.99 3.31
CA LYS A 359 11.41 -15.44 3.19
C LYS A 359 12.58 -16.25 3.75
N GLU A 360 13.73 -15.61 3.98
CA GLU A 360 14.94 -16.25 4.51
C GLU A 360 14.98 -16.23 6.05
N ILE A 361 14.11 -15.45 6.70
CA ILE A 361 13.99 -15.40 8.16
C ILE A 361 13.30 -16.68 8.64
N PRO A 362 13.95 -17.55 9.44
CA PRO A 362 13.33 -18.79 9.90
C PRO A 362 12.14 -18.48 10.82
N THR A 363 10.93 -18.91 10.42
CA THR A 363 9.78 -18.97 11.34
C THR A 363 10.17 -19.74 12.59
N ILE A 364 9.97 -19.12 13.75
CA ILE A 364 10.23 -19.73 15.07
C ILE A 364 9.49 -21.06 15.11
N LYS A 365 10.23 -22.16 15.30
CA LYS A 365 9.64 -23.49 15.40
C LYS A 365 8.77 -23.53 16.66
N GLU A 366 7.50 -23.88 16.52
CA GLU A 366 6.65 -24.20 17.65
C GLU A 366 7.34 -25.22 18.57
N GLU A 367 7.44 -24.89 19.85
CA GLU A 367 8.05 -25.79 20.83
C GLU A 367 7.19 -27.04 20.99
N LYS A 368 7.68 -28.17 20.47
CA LYS A 368 7.08 -29.48 20.74
C LYS A 368 7.16 -29.76 22.24
N LYS A 369 6.01 -29.70 22.92
CA LYS A 369 5.85 -30.09 24.33
C LYS A 369 6.54 -31.43 24.60
N PRO A 370 7.31 -31.56 25.71
CA PRO A 370 8.06 -32.78 26.00
C PRO A 370 7.11 -33.96 26.26
N ALA A 371 7.39 -35.08 25.61
CA ALA A 371 6.66 -36.33 25.83
C ALA A 371 6.93 -36.89 27.24
N LYS A 372 5.88 -37.43 27.87
CA LYS A 372 5.93 -37.89 29.27
C LYS A 372 6.89 -39.07 29.48
N MET A 373 7.60 -39.02 30.60
CA MET A 373 8.50 -40.07 31.07
C MET A 373 7.71 -41.35 31.42
N GLY A 374 8.14 -42.50 30.89
CA GLY A 374 7.48 -43.80 31.07
C GLY A 374 8.49 -44.92 31.35
N LYS A 375 8.52 -45.34 32.62
CA LYS A 375 9.22 -46.49 33.23
C LYS A 375 9.95 -47.49 32.30
N LYS A 376 11.25 -47.68 32.52
CA LYS A 376 11.94 -48.96 32.25
C LYS A 376 11.77 -49.87 33.47
N GLU A 377 11.19 -51.05 33.28
CA GLU A 377 11.32 -52.18 34.20
C GLU A 377 12.41 -53.12 33.68
N GLU A 378 13.27 -53.60 34.58
CA GLU A 378 14.28 -54.61 34.27
C GLU A 378 13.64 -56.01 34.19
N LYS A 379 14.02 -56.81 33.18
CA LYS A 379 13.79 -58.26 33.21
C LYS A 379 15.05 -59.03 32.82
N ASN A 380 15.61 -59.68 33.83
CA ASN A 380 16.53 -60.81 33.70
C ASN A 380 15.96 -61.89 32.76
N THR A 381 16.81 -62.44 31.89
CA THR A 381 16.67 -63.82 31.41
C THR A 381 18.03 -64.46 31.28
N ASN A 382 18.21 -65.61 31.93
CA ASN A 382 19.45 -66.37 31.97
C ASN A 382 19.26 -67.70 31.23
N CYS A 383 20.16 -67.97 30.27
CA CYS A 383 20.61 -69.28 29.75
C CYS A 383 19.66 -70.52 29.78
N LYS A 384 19.40 -71.13 28.60
CA LYS A 384 19.93 -72.48 28.24
C LYS A 384 19.51 -73.05 26.87
N GLN A 385 20.54 -73.33 26.04
CA GLN A 385 20.82 -74.60 25.32
C GLN A 385 19.96 -75.17 24.15
N ARG A 386 20.73 -75.79 23.22
CA ARG A 386 20.42 -76.78 22.14
C ARG A 386 19.81 -76.23 20.83
N ALA A 387 20.12 -76.77 19.64
CA ALA A 387 21.28 -77.56 19.13
C ALA A 387 21.11 -77.76 17.60
N ASN A 388 22.21 -78.11 16.88
CA ASN A 388 22.23 -78.80 15.56
C ASN A 388 21.74 -78.02 14.29
N VAL A 389 22.25 -78.23 13.05
CA VAL A 389 23.52 -78.84 12.54
C VAL A 389 23.70 -78.57 11.02
N LYS A 390 24.95 -78.63 10.49
CA LYS A 390 25.38 -78.76 9.05
C LYS A 390 25.18 -77.55 8.08
N LYS A 391 26.24 -77.06 7.39
CA LYS A 391 26.88 -77.49 6.08
C LYS A 391 25.95 -77.22 4.87
N GLU A 392 26.35 -76.70 3.69
CA GLU A 392 27.62 -76.29 3.03
C GLU A 392 27.27 -75.31 1.86
N GLY A 393 28.15 -74.63 1.10
CA GLY A 393 29.62 -74.52 1.03
C GLY A 393 30.08 -73.84 -0.30
N GLY A 394 31.29 -73.25 -0.37
CA GLY A 394 31.88 -72.55 -1.55
C GLY A 394 31.78 -71.02 -1.50
N ASP A 395 32.81 -70.22 -1.80
CA ASP A 395 34.23 -70.48 -2.15
C ASP A 395 35.16 -69.53 -1.34
#